data_AF-A0AAE5XGF7-F1
#
_entry.id   AF-A0AAE5XGF7-F1
#
_cell.length_a   1.000
_cell.length_b   1.000
_cell.length_c   1.000
_cell.angle_alpha   90.00
_cell.angle_beta   90.00
_cell.angle_gamma   90.00
#
_symmetry.space_group_name_H-M   'P 1'
#
loop_
_entity.id
_entity.type
_entity.pdbx_description
1 polymer ?
#
loop_
_entity_poly.entity_id
_entity_poly.type
_entity_poly.pdbx_seq_one_letter_code
_entity_poly.pdbx_strand_id
1 'polypeptide(L)'
;MSDSTSSLYSIGYATKPVAVFISQLQSHRIDVVADVRSVPYSRAFHDYHRETLIQHLKEHGLRYVYLGEELGPRSKDPAHYDESRQVQFDRLIQSDLFQSGVARLKEGMNKGFRIALMCAEKDPASCHRSLLIAYALQREGITVRHISHGGDIEAQPELERRLMELTGIQPDMLTPEEECRDLAYRKYCQVMAYRKPE
;
A
#
# COMPACT_ATOMS: atom_id res chain seq x y z
N MET A 1 24.83 -6.09 15.52
CA MET A 1 23.67 -5.29 15.97
C MET A 1 22.61 -5.45 14.90
N SER A 2 21.65 -6.36 15.08
CA SER A 2 20.58 -6.57 14.09
C SER A 2 19.59 -5.43 14.23
N ASP A 3 19.63 -4.51 13.27
CA ASP A 3 18.68 -3.43 13.11
C ASP A 3 17.31 -4.03 12.73
N SER A 4 16.57 -4.53 13.71
CA SER A 4 15.24 -5.10 13.50
C SER A 4 14.22 -3.97 13.40
N THR A 5 14.35 -3.15 12.36
CA THR A 5 13.28 -2.23 11.95
C THR A 5 12.08 -3.07 11.54
N SER A 6 11.02 -3.03 12.35
CA SER A 6 9.74 -3.66 12.07
C SER A 6 9.24 -3.21 10.70
N SER A 7 9.31 -4.11 9.73
CA SER A 7 9.05 -3.80 8.32
C SER A 7 7.87 -4.60 7.80
N LEU A 8 7.02 -3.94 7.02
CA LEU A 8 6.00 -4.57 6.18
C LEU A 8 6.48 -4.62 4.74
N TYR A 9 5.86 -5.48 3.94
CA TYR A 9 6.08 -5.51 2.51
C TYR A 9 4.84 -5.01 1.77
N SER A 10 5.00 -4.66 0.50
CA SER A 10 3.85 -4.48 -0.38
C SER A 10 4.15 -4.98 -1.78
N ILE A 11 3.11 -5.35 -2.54
CA ILE A 11 3.26 -5.90 -3.87
C ILE A 11 2.05 -5.54 -4.76
N GLY A 12 2.33 -5.21 -6.01
CA GLY A 12 1.34 -5.03 -7.07
C GLY A 12 1.26 -6.25 -7.99
N TYR A 13 0.07 -6.58 -8.47
CA TYR A 13 -0.12 -7.72 -9.37
C TYR A 13 -0.43 -7.39 -10.83
N ALA A 14 -0.73 -6.14 -11.20
CA ALA A 14 -1.06 -5.81 -12.58
C ALA A 14 0.01 -6.33 -13.54
N THR A 15 -0.47 -7.01 -14.59
CA THR A 15 0.32 -7.66 -15.64
C THR A 15 1.36 -8.67 -15.13
N LYS A 16 1.20 -9.19 -13.91
CA LYS A 16 2.11 -10.15 -13.28
C LYS A 16 1.47 -11.54 -13.27
N PRO A 17 2.07 -12.57 -13.91
CA PRO A 17 1.58 -13.94 -13.78
C PRO A 17 1.60 -14.39 -12.32
N VAL A 18 0.61 -15.17 -11.87
CA VAL A 18 0.53 -15.61 -10.46
C VAL A 18 1.78 -16.37 -10.03
N ALA A 19 2.36 -17.21 -10.89
CA ALA A 19 3.61 -17.91 -10.58
C ALA A 19 4.77 -16.95 -10.23
N VAL A 20 4.88 -15.81 -10.94
CA VAL A 20 5.89 -14.78 -10.65
C VAL A 20 5.56 -14.02 -9.37
N PHE A 21 4.28 -13.75 -9.12
CA PHE A 21 3.83 -13.12 -7.88
C PHE A 21 4.16 -14.00 -6.66
N ILE A 22 3.86 -15.30 -6.72
CA ILE A 22 4.16 -16.25 -5.66
C ILE A 22 5.68 -16.38 -5.46
N SER A 23 6.47 -16.48 -6.53
CA SER A 23 7.93 -16.61 -6.39
C SER A 23 8.57 -15.37 -5.74
N GLN A 24 8.06 -14.16 -6.03
CA GLN A 24 8.48 -12.93 -5.38
C GLN A 24 8.07 -12.88 -3.90
N LEU A 25 6.89 -13.37 -3.54
CA LEU A 25 6.49 -13.49 -2.13
C LEU A 25 7.42 -14.45 -1.37
N GLN A 26 7.75 -15.59 -1.98
CA GLN A 26 8.63 -16.59 -1.37
C GLN A 26 10.08 -16.11 -1.24
N SER A 27 10.62 -15.39 -2.23
CA SER A 27 11.98 -14.85 -2.17
C SER A 27 12.17 -13.86 -1.01
N HIS A 28 11.10 -13.10 -0.70
CA HIS A 28 11.06 -12.19 0.45
C HIS A 28 10.52 -12.84 1.73
N ARG A 29 10.30 -14.16 1.73
CA ARG A 29 9.80 -14.96 2.87
C ARG A 29 8.51 -14.36 3.46
N ILE A 30 7.57 -13.98 2.61
CA ILE A 30 6.27 -13.51 3.06
C ILE A 30 5.47 -14.70 3.59
N ASP A 31 4.77 -14.49 4.71
CA ASP A 31 3.88 -15.49 5.32
C ASP A 31 2.41 -15.20 5.00
N VAL A 32 2.05 -13.92 4.91
CA VAL A 32 0.66 -13.44 4.80
C VAL A 32 0.54 -12.39 3.70
N VAL A 33 -0.41 -12.57 2.80
CA VAL A 33 -0.87 -11.54 1.87
C VAL A 33 -2.09 -10.83 2.46
N ALA A 34 -1.94 -9.54 2.71
CA ALA A 34 -3.00 -8.64 3.14
C ALA A 34 -3.59 -7.93 1.93
N ASP A 35 -4.78 -8.35 1.49
CA ASP A 35 -5.48 -7.75 0.37
C ASP A 35 -6.19 -6.46 0.78
N VAL A 36 -5.67 -5.33 0.30
CA VAL A 36 -6.15 -3.99 0.66
C VAL A 36 -7.02 -3.37 -0.43
N ARG A 37 -7.46 -4.17 -1.43
CA ARG A 37 -8.37 -3.71 -2.47
C ARG A 37 -9.78 -3.55 -1.89
N SER A 38 -10.40 -2.38 -2.06
CA SER A 38 -11.82 -2.21 -1.69
C SER A 38 -12.77 -3.18 -2.39
N VAL A 39 -12.40 -3.65 -3.58
CA VAL A 39 -13.11 -4.70 -4.30
C VAL A 39 -12.07 -5.72 -4.77
N PRO A 40 -12.00 -6.92 -4.19
CA PRO A 40 -10.97 -7.92 -4.48
C PRO A 40 -11.28 -8.71 -5.76
N TYR A 41 -11.66 -8.00 -6.82
CA TYR A 41 -12.02 -8.52 -8.13
C TYR A 41 -11.33 -7.69 -9.22
N SER A 42 -10.90 -8.35 -10.28
CA SER A 42 -10.33 -7.68 -11.45
C SER A 42 -11.03 -8.14 -12.72
N ARG A 43 -11.34 -7.20 -13.62
CA ARG A 43 -11.86 -7.51 -14.96
C ARG A 43 -10.82 -8.11 -15.91
N ALA A 44 -9.54 -7.89 -15.64
CA ALA A 44 -8.45 -8.27 -16.54
C ALA A 44 -7.61 -9.44 -16.01
N PHE A 45 -7.57 -9.63 -14.69
CA PHE A 45 -6.68 -10.60 -14.04
C PHE A 45 -7.49 -11.57 -13.16
N HIS A 46 -8.08 -12.59 -13.79
CA HIS A 46 -8.98 -13.54 -13.12
C HIS A 46 -8.28 -14.39 -12.06
N ASP A 47 -6.99 -14.70 -12.24
CA ASP A 47 -6.22 -15.45 -11.24
C ASP A 47 -6.06 -14.69 -9.91
N TYR A 48 -6.31 -13.38 -9.90
CA TYR A 48 -6.30 -12.52 -8.72
C TYR A 48 -7.70 -12.21 -8.17
N HIS A 49 -8.73 -12.91 -8.65
CA HIS A 49 -9.99 -12.99 -7.92
C HIS A 49 -9.75 -13.63 -6.56
N ARG A 50 -10.45 -13.14 -5.54
CA ARG A 50 -10.21 -13.53 -4.14
C ARG A 50 -10.15 -15.04 -3.95
N GLU A 51 -11.13 -15.76 -4.48
CA GLU A 51 -11.28 -17.20 -4.31
C GLU A 51 -10.11 -17.97 -4.96
N THR A 52 -9.80 -17.63 -6.21
CA THR A 52 -8.67 -18.22 -6.96
C THR A 52 -7.34 -17.93 -6.29
N LEU A 53 -7.13 -16.68 -5.87
CA LEU A 53 -5.91 -16.25 -5.20
C LEU A 53 -5.71 -16.97 -3.86
N ILE A 54 -6.77 -17.16 -3.08
CA ILE A 54 -6.70 -17.92 -1.82
C ILE A 54 -6.21 -19.35 -2.06
N GLN A 55 -6.68 -20.02 -3.12
CA GLN A 55 -6.21 -21.38 -3.44
C GLN A 55 -4.73 -21.38 -3.82
N HIS A 56 -4.31 -20.50 -4.73
CA HIS A 56 -2.91 -20.39 -5.12
C HIS A 56 -1.98 -20.07 -3.95
N LEU A 57 -2.39 -19.17 -3.05
CA LEU A 57 -1.60 -18.86 -1.86
C LEU A 57 -1.50 -20.07 -0.93
N LYS A 58 -2.62 -20.75 -0.67
CA LYS A 58 -2.68 -21.91 0.21
C LYS A 58 -1.80 -23.06 -0.29
N GLU A 59 -1.79 -23.33 -1.60
CA GLU A 59 -0.93 -24.33 -2.24
C GLU A 59 0.56 -24.09 -1.99
N HIS A 60 0.95 -22.84 -1.76
CA HIS A 60 2.34 -22.42 -1.53
C HIS A 60 2.63 -22.08 -0.06
N GLY A 61 1.73 -22.44 0.86
CA GLY A 61 1.89 -22.20 2.31
C GLY A 61 1.68 -20.75 2.74
N LEU A 62 1.19 -19.89 1.84
CA LEU A 62 0.91 -18.49 2.11
C LEU A 62 -0.50 -18.31 2.65
N ARG A 63 -0.67 -17.41 3.62
CA ARG A 63 -1.96 -17.07 4.20
C ARG A 63 -2.55 -15.85 3.52
N TYR A 64 -3.87 -15.76 3.51
CA TYR A 64 -4.59 -14.62 2.97
C TYR A 64 -5.42 -13.96 4.06
N VAL A 65 -5.39 -12.63 4.12
CA VAL A 65 -6.31 -11.83 4.92
C VAL A 65 -6.86 -10.69 4.07
N TYR A 66 -8.18 -10.50 4.13
CA TYR A 66 -8.83 -9.35 3.51
C TYR A 66 -8.85 -8.19 4.50
N LEU A 67 -8.31 -7.04 4.07
CA LEU A 67 -8.29 -5.76 4.77
C LEU A 67 -8.81 -4.60 3.89
N GLY A 68 -9.50 -4.93 2.80
CA GLY A 68 -9.98 -3.92 1.85
C GLY A 68 -11.13 -3.06 2.36
N GLU A 69 -11.82 -3.52 3.42
CA GLU A 69 -12.83 -2.70 4.11
C GLU A 69 -12.17 -1.63 4.97
N GLU A 70 -11.08 -1.96 5.67
CA GLU A 70 -10.38 -1.05 6.57
C GLU A 70 -9.35 -0.16 5.87
N LEU A 71 -8.59 -0.74 4.94
CA LEU A 71 -7.42 -0.12 4.34
C LEU A 71 -7.59 0.17 2.85
N GLY A 72 -8.78 -0.08 2.30
CA GLY A 72 -9.11 0.28 0.94
C GLY A 72 -9.42 1.79 0.79
N PRO A 73 -9.15 2.40 -0.36
CA PRO A 73 -9.30 3.84 -0.55
C PRO A 73 -10.76 4.26 -0.79
N ARG A 74 -11.70 3.31 -0.94
CA ARG A 74 -13.12 3.61 -1.20
C ARG A 74 -13.90 3.59 0.09
N SER A 75 -14.11 4.75 0.70
CA SER A 75 -14.93 4.87 1.90
C SER A 75 -16.44 4.92 1.62
N LYS A 76 -17.23 4.39 2.54
CA LYS A 76 -18.70 4.54 2.59
C LYS A 76 -19.12 5.91 3.15
N ASP A 77 -18.26 6.56 3.95
CA ASP A 77 -18.54 7.86 4.56
C ASP A 77 -18.36 9.01 3.53
N PRO A 78 -19.40 9.80 3.26
CA PRO A 78 -19.30 10.99 2.40
C PRO A 78 -18.29 12.03 2.91
N ALA A 79 -18.06 12.15 4.22
CA ALA A 79 -17.14 13.11 4.81
C ALA A 79 -15.68 12.87 4.41
N HIS A 80 -15.34 11.66 3.97
CA HIS A 80 -14.00 11.35 3.44
C HIS A 80 -13.76 11.84 2.01
N TYR A 81 -14.74 12.50 1.38
CA TYR A 81 -14.63 13.01 0.02
C TYR A 81 -14.67 14.53 -0.01
N ASP A 82 -13.96 15.14 -0.95
CA ASP A 82 -14.11 16.56 -1.26
C ASP A 82 -15.28 16.83 -2.21
N GLU A 83 -15.49 18.09 -2.56
CA GLU A 83 -16.53 18.54 -3.50
C GLU A 83 -16.36 17.92 -4.90
N SER A 84 -15.13 17.56 -5.28
CA SER A 84 -14.82 16.87 -6.55
C SER A 84 -15.05 15.36 -6.49
N ARG A 85 -15.58 14.85 -5.36
CA ARG A 85 -15.80 13.43 -5.07
C ARG A 85 -14.49 12.63 -5.01
N GLN A 86 -13.36 13.30 -4.80
CA GLN A 86 -12.06 12.65 -4.59
C GLN A 86 -11.88 12.33 -3.11
N VAL A 87 -11.40 11.12 -2.83
CA VAL A 87 -11.11 10.70 -1.46
C VAL A 87 -9.93 11.48 -0.88
N GLN A 88 -10.09 11.91 0.37
CA GLN A 88 -9.09 12.65 1.12
C GLN A 88 -8.42 11.68 2.11
N PHE A 89 -7.15 11.35 1.85
CA PHE A 89 -6.42 10.32 2.62
C PHE A 89 -6.16 10.71 4.07
N ASP A 90 -5.94 11.99 4.35
CA ASP A 90 -5.85 12.53 5.71
C ASP A 90 -7.10 12.23 6.53
N ARG A 91 -8.30 12.38 5.95
CA ARG A 91 -9.56 12.06 6.61
C ARG A 91 -9.72 10.55 6.83
N LEU A 92 -9.32 9.74 5.85
CA LEU A 92 -9.32 8.27 5.98
C LEU A 92 -8.39 7.81 7.12
N ILE A 93 -7.17 8.35 7.20
CA ILE A 93 -6.18 7.99 8.21
C ILE A 93 -6.73 8.25 9.63
N GLN A 94 -7.52 9.31 9.81
CA GLN A 94 -8.13 9.65 11.09
C GLN A 94 -9.34 8.77 11.47
N SER A 95 -9.88 7.99 10.53
CA SER A 95 -11.08 7.18 10.80
C SER A 95 -10.78 5.96 11.68
N ASP A 96 -11.70 5.63 12.59
CA ASP A 96 -11.60 4.44 13.47
C ASP A 96 -11.41 3.15 12.67
N LEU A 97 -12.08 3.06 11.52
CA LEU A 97 -12.02 1.89 10.65
C LEU A 97 -10.61 1.68 10.08
N PHE A 98 -9.94 2.74 9.64
CA PHE A 98 -8.57 2.68 9.18
C PHE A 98 -7.60 2.32 10.32
N GLN A 99 -7.76 2.97 11.47
CA GLN A 99 -6.94 2.70 12.66
C GLN A 99 -7.06 1.25 13.12
N SER A 100 -8.25 0.66 13.04
CA SER A 100 -8.49 -0.77 13.28
C SER A 100 -7.70 -1.65 12.30
N GLY A 101 -7.71 -1.31 11.00
CA GLY A 101 -6.91 -2.02 9.99
C GLY A 101 -5.40 -1.97 10.26
N VAL A 102 -4.88 -0.80 10.65
CA VAL A 102 -3.48 -0.63 11.06
C VAL A 102 -3.15 -1.45 12.30
N ALA A 103 -4.04 -1.46 13.30
CA ALA A 103 -3.86 -2.26 14.51
C ALA A 103 -3.80 -3.77 14.19
N ARG A 104 -4.64 -4.27 13.28
CA ARG A 104 -4.60 -5.66 12.81
C ARG A 104 -3.28 -6.01 12.11
N LEU A 105 -2.71 -5.10 11.32
CA LEU A 105 -1.39 -5.29 10.72
C LEU A 105 -0.30 -5.41 11.80
N LYS A 106 -0.29 -4.47 12.76
CA LYS A 106 0.66 -4.48 13.88
C LYS A 106 0.55 -5.74 14.72
N GLU A 107 -0.67 -6.22 14.99
CA GLU A 107 -0.89 -7.47 15.70
C GLU A 107 -0.30 -8.67 14.94
N GLY A 108 -0.48 -8.72 13.62
CA GLY A 108 0.13 -9.76 12.78
C GLY A 108 1.66 -9.70 12.81
N MET A 109 2.25 -8.51 12.76
CA MET A 109 3.71 -8.33 12.90
C MET A 109 4.21 -8.79 14.27
N ASN A 110 3.50 -8.44 15.35
CA ASN A 110 3.85 -8.85 16.72
C ASN A 110 3.77 -10.38 16.92
N LYS A 111 2.92 -11.07 16.15
CA LYS A 111 2.87 -12.54 16.09
C LYS A 111 4.00 -13.16 15.27
N GLY A 112 4.88 -12.34 14.69
CA GLY A 112 6.04 -12.77 13.91
C GLY A 112 5.76 -12.97 12.42
N PHE A 113 4.58 -12.58 11.91
CA PHE A 113 4.28 -12.73 10.49
C PHE A 113 4.96 -11.65 9.63
N ARG A 114 5.55 -12.08 8.53
CA ARG A 114 6.00 -11.21 7.43
C ARG A 114 4.83 -10.98 6.49
N ILE A 115 4.27 -9.78 6.50
CA ILE A 115 3.03 -9.45 5.79
C ILE A 115 3.35 -8.62 4.55
N ALA A 116 2.72 -8.94 3.42
CA ALA A 116 2.73 -8.13 2.20
C ALA A 116 1.35 -7.53 1.91
N LEU A 117 1.26 -6.19 1.89
CA LEU A 117 0.09 -5.44 1.44
C LEU A 117 -0.05 -5.59 -0.08
N MET A 118 -1.19 -6.08 -0.55
CA MET A 118 -1.40 -6.39 -1.96
C MET A 118 -2.50 -5.53 -2.59
N CYS A 119 -2.19 -4.97 -3.76
CA CYS A 119 -3.13 -4.22 -4.59
C CYS A 119 -2.91 -4.48 -6.09
N ALA A 120 -3.73 -3.88 -6.95
CA ALA A 120 -3.69 -4.07 -8.38
C ALA A 120 -2.52 -3.34 -9.05
N GLU A 121 -2.28 -2.08 -8.73
CA GLU A 121 -1.39 -1.19 -9.48
C GLU A 121 0.05 -1.72 -9.54
N LYS A 122 0.69 -1.61 -10.71
CA LYS A 122 2.07 -2.08 -10.92
C LYS A 122 3.06 -1.26 -10.08
N ASP A 123 3.03 0.06 -10.22
CA ASP A 123 3.92 0.97 -9.50
C ASP A 123 3.32 1.31 -8.14
N PRO A 124 4.05 1.15 -7.01
CA PRO A 124 3.59 1.65 -5.72
C PRO A 124 3.30 3.16 -5.75
N ALA A 125 4.01 3.99 -6.52
CA ALA A 125 3.85 5.45 -6.50
C ALA A 125 2.43 5.90 -6.88
N SER A 126 1.70 5.14 -7.71
CA SER A 126 0.33 5.44 -8.14
C SER A 126 -0.74 4.66 -7.37
N CYS A 127 -0.39 4.06 -6.22
CA CYS A 127 -1.26 3.13 -5.50
C CYS A 127 -1.54 3.62 -4.08
N HIS A 128 -2.77 3.39 -3.58
CA HIS A 128 -3.11 3.69 -2.19
C HIS A 128 -2.30 2.84 -1.18
N ARG A 129 -1.78 1.68 -1.59
CA ARG A 129 -0.92 0.87 -0.71
C ARG A 129 0.31 1.64 -0.24
N SER A 130 0.81 2.57 -1.04
CA SER A 130 1.89 3.47 -0.64
C SER A 130 1.34 4.81 -0.12
N LEU A 131 0.47 5.45 -0.91
CA LEU A 131 0.03 6.82 -0.66
C LEU A 131 -0.91 6.94 0.54
N LEU A 132 -1.62 5.88 0.93
CA LEU A 132 -2.47 5.89 2.11
C LEU A 132 -1.82 5.09 3.23
N ILE A 133 -1.59 3.80 2.99
CA ILE A 133 -1.24 2.86 4.06
C ILE A 133 0.23 3.02 4.48
N ALA A 134 1.17 2.94 3.53
CA ALA A 134 2.59 3.06 3.87
C ALA A 134 2.97 4.47 4.36
N TYR A 135 2.35 5.51 3.80
CA TYR A 135 2.51 6.89 4.27
C TYR A 135 2.13 7.04 5.75
N ALA A 136 1.00 6.46 6.17
CA ALA A 136 0.57 6.49 7.57
C ALA A 136 1.52 5.68 8.47
N LEU A 137 1.86 4.46 8.07
CA LEU A 137 2.77 3.58 8.82
C LEU A 137 4.16 4.18 8.99
N GLN A 138 4.68 4.86 7.97
CA GLN A 138 6.00 5.51 8.02
C GLN A 138 6.08 6.60 9.10
N ARG A 139 4.98 7.33 9.33
CA ARG A 139 4.86 8.33 10.41
C ARG A 139 4.73 7.71 11.80
N GLU A 140 4.38 6.44 11.86
CA GLU A 140 4.37 5.64 13.09
C GLU A 140 5.65 4.83 13.29
N GLY A 141 6.68 5.06 12.46
CA GLY A 141 7.98 4.37 12.55
C GLY A 141 8.02 2.96 11.95
N ILE A 142 6.99 2.56 11.18
CA ILE A 142 6.94 1.27 10.48
C ILE A 142 7.23 1.49 9.00
N THR A 143 8.37 1.01 8.52
CA THR A 143 8.73 1.14 7.10
C THR A 143 8.11 0.03 6.26
N VAL A 144 7.44 0.42 5.17
CA VAL A 144 6.96 -0.51 4.15
C VAL A 144 8.01 -0.63 3.04
N ARG A 145 8.31 -1.87 2.65
CA ARG A 145 9.23 -2.25 1.58
C ARG A 145 8.42 -2.69 0.36
N HIS A 146 8.39 -1.88 -0.68
CA HIS A 146 7.63 -2.14 -1.89
C HIS A 146 8.39 -3.09 -2.81
N ILE A 147 7.84 -4.27 -3.04
CA ILE A 147 8.30 -5.23 -4.05
C ILE A 147 7.86 -4.69 -5.42
N SER A 148 8.83 -4.29 -6.22
CA SER A 148 8.63 -3.77 -7.57
C SER A 148 8.04 -4.85 -8.49
N HIS A 149 7.72 -4.48 -9.73
CA HIS A 149 7.29 -5.49 -10.71
C HIS A 149 8.41 -6.51 -11.00
N GLY A 150 9.68 -6.07 -11.00
CA GLY A 150 10.85 -6.92 -11.20
C GLY A 150 11.23 -7.77 -9.98
N GLY A 151 10.79 -7.38 -8.78
CA GLY A 151 11.05 -8.08 -7.53
C GLY A 151 12.04 -7.35 -6.60
N ASP A 152 12.66 -6.28 -7.10
CA ASP A 152 13.49 -5.37 -6.31
C ASP A 152 12.69 -4.68 -5.22
N ILE A 153 13.39 -4.19 -4.20
CA ILE A 153 12.78 -3.46 -3.09
C ILE A 153 13.04 -1.97 -3.24
N GLU A 154 11.98 -1.20 -3.11
CA GLU A 154 12.00 0.25 -2.84
C GLU A 154 11.35 0.49 -1.48
N ALA A 155 12.06 1.12 -0.54
CA ALA A 155 11.49 1.48 0.76
C ALA A 155 10.63 2.74 0.66
N GLN A 156 9.62 2.88 1.53
CA GLN A 156 8.73 4.05 1.54
C GLN A 156 9.48 5.41 1.58
N PRO A 157 10.57 5.61 2.34
CA PRO A 157 11.33 6.87 2.27
C PRO A 157 11.98 7.13 0.90
N GLU A 158 12.39 6.08 0.18
CA GLU A 158 12.96 6.20 -1.17
C GLU A 158 11.86 6.55 -2.18
N LEU A 159 10.69 5.91 -2.05
CA LEU A 159 9.50 6.26 -2.81
C LEU A 159 9.10 7.73 -2.60
N GLU A 160 9.10 8.23 -1.36
CA GLU A 160 8.76 9.62 -1.07
C GLU A 160 9.76 10.62 -1.69
N ARG A 161 11.05 10.26 -1.76
CA ARG A 161 12.03 11.03 -2.54
C ARG A 161 11.73 10.96 -4.04
N ARG A 162 11.36 9.80 -4.58
CA ARG A 162 10.91 9.65 -5.98
C ARG A 162 9.67 10.50 -6.28
N LEU A 163 8.75 10.69 -5.33
CA LEU A 163 7.60 11.59 -5.49
C LEU A 163 8.02 13.07 -5.62
N MET A 164 9.08 13.50 -4.94
CA MET A 164 9.63 14.86 -5.09
C MET A 164 10.12 15.10 -6.52
N GLU A 165 10.85 14.14 -7.08
CA GLU A 165 11.32 14.19 -8.47
C GLU A 165 10.15 14.24 -9.46
N LEU A 166 9.13 13.39 -9.27
CA LEU A 166 7.94 13.34 -10.13
C LEU A 166 7.10 14.62 -10.08
N THR A 167 7.12 15.34 -8.95
CA THR A 167 6.35 16.58 -8.76
C THR A 167 7.14 17.85 -9.07
N GLY A 168 8.45 17.73 -9.29
CA GLY A 168 9.40 18.84 -9.45
C GLY A 168 9.61 19.66 -8.19
N ILE A 169 9.21 19.16 -7.01
CA ILE A 169 9.40 19.85 -5.74
C ILE A 169 10.80 19.50 -5.23
N GLN A 170 11.59 20.51 -4.88
CA GLN A 170 12.96 20.34 -4.43
C GLN A 170 13.19 21.14 -3.15
N PRO A 171 14.07 20.68 -2.25
CA PRO A 171 14.48 21.47 -1.09
C PRO A 171 15.16 22.76 -1.51
N ASP A 172 14.95 23.81 -0.74
CA ASP A 172 15.64 25.09 -0.91
C ASP A 172 16.10 25.64 0.46
N MET A 173 16.62 26.86 0.48
CA MET A 173 17.10 27.47 1.73
C MET A 173 16.02 27.67 2.79
N LEU A 174 14.74 27.70 2.40
CA LEU A 174 13.61 27.96 3.28
C LEU A 174 12.78 26.70 3.58
N THR A 175 12.88 25.69 2.71
CA THR A 175 12.04 24.49 2.73
C THR A 175 12.92 23.25 2.90
N PRO A 176 12.95 22.62 4.09
CA PRO A 176 13.73 21.41 4.32
C PRO A 176 13.15 20.22 3.54
N GLU A 177 13.97 19.18 3.35
CA GLU A 177 13.59 17.99 2.59
C GLU A 177 12.32 17.31 3.11
N GLU A 178 12.14 17.26 4.43
CA GLU A 178 10.95 16.67 5.06
C GLU A 178 9.65 17.39 4.64
N GLU A 179 9.68 18.72 4.63
CA GLU A 179 8.54 19.53 4.18
C GLU A 179 8.30 19.36 2.68
N CYS A 180 9.36 19.31 1.87
CA CYS A 180 9.25 19.02 0.45
C CYS A 180 8.62 17.65 0.16
N ARG A 181 8.95 16.62 0.95
CA ARG A 181 8.34 15.28 0.84
C ARG A 181 6.85 15.33 1.11
N ASP A 182 6.43 16.04 2.16
CA ASP A 182 5.01 16.22 2.48
C ASP A 182 4.25 17.00 1.40
N LEU A 183 4.85 18.05 0.86
CA LEU A 183 4.28 18.82 -0.25
C LEU A 183 4.16 17.98 -1.52
N ALA A 184 5.21 17.22 -1.86
CA ALA A 184 5.22 16.31 -3.01
C ALA A 184 4.14 15.24 -2.87
N TYR A 185 4.05 14.63 -1.68
CA TYR A 185 3.00 13.67 -1.35
C TYR A 185 1.59 14.25 -1.55
N ARG A 186 1.30 15.41 -0.97
CA ARG A 186 -0.04 16.04 -1.08
C ARG A 186 -0.39 16.35 -2.53
N LYS A 187 0.54 16.94 -3.28
CA LYS A 187 0.37 17.24 -4.70
C LYS A 187 0.12 15.96 -5.52
N TYR A 188 0.84 14.88 -5.22
CA TYR A 188 0.68 13.61 -5.93
C TYR A 188 -0.64 12.91 -5.60
N CYS A 189 -1.11 12.99 -4.35
CA CYS A 189 -2.41 12.46 -3.95
C CYS A 189 -3.57 13.13 -4.69
N GLN A 190 -3.50 14.43 -4.94
CA GLN A 190 -4.52 15.13 -5.74
C GLN A 190 -4.66 14.58 -7.18
N VAL A 191 -3.59 14.01 -7.73
CA VAL A 191 -3.58 13.40 -9.07
C VAL A 191 -4.06 11.95 -9.03
N MET A 192 -3.63 11.19 -8.02
CA MET A 192 -3.79 9.72 -8.01
C MET A 192 -4.95 9.21 -7.15
N ALA A 193 -5.46 10.01 -6.20
CA ALA A 193 -6.50 9.55 -5.28
C ALA A 193 -7.81 9.24 -6.01
N TYR A 194 -8.47 8.18 -5.55
CA TYR A 194 -9.71 7.68 -6.13
C TYR A 194 -10.80 8.75 -6.14
N ARG A 195 -11.50 8.87 -7.27
CA ARG A 195 -12.68 9.71 -7.44
C ARG A 195 -13.90 8.84 -7.69
N LYS A 196 -15.00 9.07 -6.96
CA LYS A 196 -16.25 8.36 -7.21
C LYS A 196 -16.77 8.69 -8.62
N PRO A 197 -17.17 7.69 -9.44
CA PRO A 197 -17.82 7.95 -10.72
C PRO A 197 -19.15 8.67 -10.48
N GLU A 198 -19.63 9.43 -11.47
CA GLU A 198 -20.87 10.22 -11.36
C GLU A 198 -22.09 9.41 -10.91
#